data_AF-A0A6G3XU83-F1
#
_entry.id   AF-A0A6G3XU83-F1
#
_cell.length_a   1.000
_cell.length_b   1.000
_cell.length_c   1.000
_cell.angle_alpha   90.00
_cell.angle_beta   90.00
_cell.angle_gamma   90.00
#
_symmetry.space_group_name_H-M   'P 1'
#
loop_
_entity.id
_entity.type
_entity.pdbx_description
1 polymer ?
#
loop_
_entity_poly.entity_id
_entity_poly.type
_entity_poly.pdbx_seq_one_letter_code
_entity_poly.pdbx_strand_id
1 'polypeptide(L)'
;GVQPVFSEVSLRGIHGRPGSEVVGHLRLYTARALRSFLTASGFTDVTIKGAPFHGVPRPLRLVDRAACAVPGAASILLAHARRR
;
A
#
# COMPACT_ATOMS: atom_id res chain seq x y z
N GLY A 1 -0.27 -2.85 -8.74
CA GLY A 1 0.17 -1.45 -8.85
C GLY A 1 1.67 -1.43 -9.06
N VAL A 2 2.17 -0.40 -9.73
CA VAL A 2 3.60 -0.15 -9.93
C VAL A 2 4.03 0.89 -8.89
N GLN A 3 5.11 0.62 -8.19
CA GLN A 3 5.64 1.52 -7.16
C GLN A 3 6.39 2.68 -7.83
N PRO A 4 6.14 3.96 -7.45
CA PRO A 4 6.88 5.09 -7.96
C PRO A 4 8.38 4.98 -7.64
N VAL A 5 9.24 5.40 -8.58
CA VAL A 5 10.70 5.22 -8.51
C VAL A 5 11.36 5.84 -7.26
N PHE A 6 10.73 6.89 -6.71
CA PHE A 6 11.18 7.67 -5.55
C PHE A 6 10.63 7.17 -4.20
N SER A 7 10.02 6.00 -4.16
CA SER A 7 9.44 5.45 -2.94
C SER A 7 10.05 4.11 -2.57
N GLU A 8 10.50 3.99 -1.32
CA GLU A 8 11.15 2.79 -0.78
C GLU A 8 10.45 2.37 0.50
N VAL A 9 10.20 1.08 0.62
CA VAL A 9 9.32 0.50 1.65
C VAL A 9 10.08 -0.09 2.83
N SER A 10 11.40 -0.03 2.82
CA SER A 10 12.24 -0.54 3.90
C SER A 10 13.59 0.18 3.92
N LEU A 11 14.17 0.35 5.11
CA LEU A 11 15.55 0.84 5.26
C LEU A 11 16.58 -0.30 5.22
N ARG A 12 16.13 -1.56 5.04
CA ARG A 12 16.95 -2.77 5.13
C ARG A 12 17.00 -3.61 3.85
N GLY A 13 16.13 -3.37 2.88
CA GLY A 13 16.07 -4.16 1.65
C GLY A 13 15.03 -3.64 0.66
N ILE A 14 15.13 -4.03 -0.61
CA ILE A 14 14.31 -3.52 -1.71
C ILE A 14 13.10 -4.42 -1.90
N HIS A 15 11.89 -3.85 -1.92
CA HIS A 15 10.66 -4.62 -2.14
C HIS A 15 9.77 -4.00 -3.21
N GLY A 16 9.85 -4.54 -4.43
CA GLY A 16 8.94 -4.18 -5.54
C GLY A 16 9.38 -3.00 -6.41
N ARG A 17 10.57 -2.43 -6.15
CA ARG A 17 11.20 -1.35 -6.91
C ARG A 17 12.28 -1.90 -7.87
N PRO A 18 12.40 -1.40 -9.11
CA PRO A 18 13.58 -1.58 -9.96
C PRO A 18 14.78 -0.75 -9.44
N GLY A 19 15.93 -1.38 -9.17
CA GLY A 19 17.16 -0.70 -8.70
C GLY A 19 17.92 -1.48 -7.61
N SER A 20 19.06 -0.95 -7.16
CA SER A 20 19.96 -1.59 -6.17
C SER A 20 20.20 -0.77 -4.88
N GLU A 21 19.67 0.45 -4.77
CA GLU A 21 19.89 1.35 -3.62
C GLU A 21 18.59 1.65 -2.84
N VAL A 22 18.71 1.85 -1.53
CA VAL A 22 17.62 2.16 -0.59
C VAL A 22 17.38 3.68 -0.56
N VAL A 23 16.21 4.14 -1.02
CA VAL A 23 15.84 5.57 -1.06
C VAL A 23 14.76 5.90 -0.03
N GLY A 24 15.16 6.15 1.21
CA GLY A 24 14.22 6.42 2.31
C GLY A 24 13.58 7.81 2.23
N HIS A 25 12.23 7.86 2.32
CA HIS A 25 11.45 8.84 3.10
C HIS A 25 9.92 8.59 2.98
N LEU A 26 9.47 7.86 1.94
CA LEU A 26 8.06 7.50 1.78
C LEU A 26 7.91 6.01 1.44
N ARG A 27 7.38 5.23 2.39
CA ARG A 27 7.05 3.81 2.16
C ARG A 27 5.73 3.70 1.41
N LEU A 28 5.76 3.90 0.09
CA LEU A 28 4.58 3.65 -0.74
C LEU A 28 4.42 2.16 -0.97
N TYR A 29 3.40 1.58 -0.34
CA TYR A 29 3.08 0.20 -0.59
C TYR A 29 1.97 0.07 -1.62
N THR A 30 2.19 -0.78 -2.61
CA THR A 30 1.09 -1.42 -3.32
C THR A 30 0.41 -2.42 -2.38
N ALA A 31 -0.83 -2.83 -2.65
CA ALA A 31 -1.51 -3.85 -1.84
C ALA A 31 -0.67 -5.14 -1.70
N ARG A 32 0.03 -5.54 -2.77
CA ARG A 32 0.93 -6.70 -2.73
C ARG A 32 2.16 -6.44 -1.85
N ALA A 33 2.80 -5.29 -1.99
CA ALA A 33 3.98 -4.95 -1.19
C ALA A 33 3.63 -4.83 0.30
N LEU A 34 2.50 -4.21 0.64
CA LEU A 34 2.03 -4.08 2.02
C LEU A 34 1.79 -5.46 2.65
N ARG A 35 1.12 -6.36 1.92
CA ARG A 35 0.89 -7.74 2.37
C ARG A 35 2.21 -8.45 2.65
N SER A 36 3.13 -8.42 1.68
CA SER A 36 4.41 -9.09 1.79
C SER A 36 5.23 -8.57 2.98
N PHE A 37 5.23 -7.25 3.19
CA PHE A 37 5.93 -6.62 4.29
C PHE A 37 5.35 -7.03 5.66
N LEU A 38 4.03 -7.03 5.80
CA LEU A 38 3.36 -7.43 7.05
C LEU A 38 3.62 -8.91 7.37
N THR A 39 3.50 -9.78 6.37
CA THR A 39 3.81 -11.21 6.54
C THR A 39 5.27 -11.43 6.91
N ALA A 40 6.22 -10.77 6.24
CA ALA A 40 7.65 -10.85 6.58
C ALA A 40 7.97 -10.28 7.97
N SER A 41 7.15 -9.35 8.46
CA SER A 41 7.26 -8.78 9.82
C SER A 41 6.64 -9.67 10.91
N GLY A 42 6.15 -10.87 10.56
CA GLY A 42 5.56 -11.82 11.49
C GLY A 42 4.08 -11.59 11.80
N PHE A 43 3.39 -10.75 11.02
CA PHE A 43 1.94 -10.63 11.13
C PHE A 43 1.23 -11.75 10.36
N THR A 44 0.12 -12.20 10.92
CA THR A 44 -0.78 -13.23 10.42
C THR A 44 -2.16 -12.64 10.13
N ASP A 45 -3.04 -13.41 9.47
CA ASP A 45 -4.41 -12.99 9.12
C ASP A 45 -4.47 -11.66 8.35
N VAL A 46 -3.47 -11.41 7.48
CA VAL A 46 -3.33 -10.12 6.77
C VAL A 46 -4.46 -9.93 5.75
N THR A 47 -5.31 -8.94 6.00
CA THR A 47 -6.37 -8.48 5.11
C THR A 47 -6.09 -7.06 4.68
N ILE A 48 -6.24 -6.75 3.39
CA ILE A 48 -6.02 -5.41 2.83
C ILE A 48 -7.28 -4.96 2.11
N LYS A 49 -7.73 -3.74 2.39
CA LYS A 49 -8.87 -3.09 1.76
C LYS A 49 -8.49 -1.70 1.26
N GLY A 50 -9.24 -1.16 0.30
CA GLY A 50 -9.18 0.25 -0.04
C GLY A 50 -9.95 1.08 1.00
N ALA A 51 -9.51 2.33 1.22
CA ALA A 51 -10.21 3.30 2.03
C ALA A 51 -10.43 4.60 1.25
N PRO A 52 -11.58 5.28 1.43
CA PRO A 52 -11.87 6.51 0.71
C PRO A 52 -11.03 7.67 1.25
N PHE A 53 -10.69 8.62 0.38
CA PHE A 53 -9.92 9.81 0.77
C PHE A 53 -10.83 11.04 0.94
N HIS A 54 -10.77 11.68 2.11
CA HIS A 54 -11.64 12.82 2.44
C HIS A 54 -11.36 14.07 1.59
N GLY A 55 -10.14 14.20 1.03
CA GLY A 55 -9.76 15.29 0.15
C GLY A 55 -10.27 15.17 -1.29
N VAL A 56 -10.95 14.08 -1.65
CA VAL A 56 -11.51 13.89 -3.00
C VAL A 56 -12.65 14.90 -3.25
N PRO A 57 -12.60 15.66 -4.37
CA PRO A 57 -13.67 16.56 -4.77
C PRO A 57 -15.02 15.84 -4.82
N ARG A 58 -16.09 16.50 -4.36
CA ARG A 58 -17.44 15.91 -4.28
C ARG A 58 -17.87 15.12 -5.53
N PRO A 59 -17.68 15.61 -6.77
CA PRO A 59 -18.06 14.88 -7.98
C PRO A 59 -17.34 13.53 -8.16
N LEU A 60 -16.12 13.40 -7.62
CA LEU A 60 -15.27 12.23 -7.79
C LEU A 60 -15.40 11.20 -6.65
N ARG A 61 -16.20 11.49 -5.61
CA ARG A 61 -16.33 10.62 -4.43
C ARG A 61 -16.90 9.24 -4.75
N LEU A 62 -17.80 9.14 -5.72
CA LEU A 62 -18.36 7.85 -6.13
C LEU A 62 -17.31 6.99 -6.83
N VAL A 63 -16.44 7.62 -7.65
CA VAL A 63 -15.33 6.94 -8.33
C VAL A 63 -14.31 6.44 -7.31
N ASP A 64 -13.92 7.28 -6.34
CA ASP A 64 -13.01 6.90 -5.26
C ASP A 64 -13.55 5.74 -4.42
N ARG A 65 -14.85 5.77 -4.08
CA ARG A 65 -15.51 4.65 -3.37
C ARG A 65 -15.56 3.36 -4.19
N ALA A 66 -15.83 3.45 -5.49
CA ALA A 66 -15.80 2.29 -6.36
C ALA A 66 -14.39 1.69 -6.45
N ALA A 67 -13.36 2.54 -6.55
CA ALA A 67 -11.96 2.12 -6.55
C ALA A 67 -11.56 1.42 -5.23
N CYS A 68 -12.17 1.78 -4.09
CA CYS A 68 -11.92 1.13 -2.81
C CYS A 68 -12.29 -0.36 -2.78
N ALA A 69 -13.20 -0.81 -3.66
CA ALA A 69 -13.57 -2.23 -3.76
C ALA A 69 -12.44 -3.10 -4.29
N VAL A 70 -11.49 -2.52 -5.02
CA VAL A 70 -10.31 -3.20 -5.56
C VAL A 70 -9.06 -2.59 -4.95
N PRO A 71 -8.42 -3.22 -3.94
CA PRO A 71 -7.25 -2.65 -3.25
C PRO A 71 -6.12 -2.23 -4.19
N GLY A 72 -5.96 -2.88 -5.34
CA GLY A 72 -4.95 -2.50 -6.33
C GLY A 72 -5.20 -1.17 -7.05
N ALA A 73 -6.43 -0.65 -7.00
CA ALA A 73 -6.89 0.60 -7.62
C ALA A 73 -7.17 1.70 -6.59
N ALA A 74 -7.17 1.37 -5.28
CA ALA A 74 -7.42 2.32 -4.22
C ALA A 74 -6.22 3.25 -3.98
N SER A 75 -6.51 4.52 -3.69
CA SER A 75 -5.51 5.53 -3.35
C SER A 75 -4.94 5.34 -1.94
N ILE A 76 -5.76 4.83 -1.01
CA ILE A 76 -5.39 4.52 0.36
C ILE A 76 -5.67 3.04 0.64
N LEU A 77 -4.71 2.40 1.30
CA LEU A 77 -4.82 1.02 1.76
C LEU A 77 -4.99 0.97 3.27
N LEU A 78 -5.94 0.15 3.71
CA LEU A 78 -6.13 -0.22 5.09
C LEU A 78 -5.76 -1.69 5.27
N ALA A 79 -4.82 -1.97 6.16
CA ALA A 79 -4.44 -3.33 6.52
C ALA A 79 -4.98 -3.68 7.91
N HIS A 80 -5.62 -4.83 8.01
CA HIS A 80 -5.92 -5.50 9.26
C HIS A 80 -5.06 -6.75 9.35
N ALA A 81 -4.30 -6.89 10.43
CA ALA A 81 -3.42 -8.03 10.63
C ALA A 81 -3.25 -8.30 12.13
N ARG A 82 -2.94 -9.54 12.49
CA ARG A 82 -2.74 -9.96 13.88
C ARG A 82 -1.30 -10.33 14.11
N ARG A 83 -0.78 -10.00 15.30
CA ARG A 83 0.53 -10.46 15.76
C ARG A 83 0.29 -11.31 17.00
N ARG A 84 0.93 -12.49 17.04
CA ARG A 84 0.95 -13.32 18.26
C ARG A 84 1.84 -12.68 19.30
#